data_AF-A0A973AYI7-F1
#
_entry.id   AF-A0A973AYI7-F1
#
_cell.length_a   1.000
_cell.length_b   1.000
_cell.length_c   1.000
_cell.angle_alpha   90.00
_cell.angle_beta   90.00
_cell.angle_gamma   90.00
#
_symmetry.space_group_name_H-M   'P 1'
#
loop_
_entity.id
_entity.type
_entity.pdbx_description
1 polymer ?
#
loop_
_entity_poly.entity_id
_entity_poly.type
_entity_poly.pdbx_seq_one_letter_code
_entity_poly.pdbx_strand_id
1 'polypeptide(L)'
;VMTISIHESPATLFPGTGWPTEVGGPAATGTAVNVALPAGTGDQGFLRALHGVVPDLLGAFGPQVLVTQQGVDSHVDDPLANLTMTIDGQRMSYEALHRWAHRYAGGRWLAVGGGGYEWVDVVPRAWTHLIAEATGHGINPETPMPQAFTDYVASVLGRLAPEQMTDGRHPWPKPFHDGFDPRDPVDAAILATREACFPSWGLLAEPAGWT
;
A
#
# COMPACT_ATOMS: atom_id res chain seq x y z
N VAL A 1 -3.67 18.48 -7.61
CA VAL A 1 -3.84 17.14 -7.02
C VAL A 1 -2.47 16.51 -6.95
N MET A 2 -2.11 15.89 -5.83
CA MET A 2 -0.94 15.02 -5.75
C MET A 2 -1.39 13.58 -5.90
N THR A 3 -0.72 12.81 -6.74
CA THR A 3 -0.91 11.37 -6.88
C THR A 3 0.32 10.66 -6.33
N ILE A 4 0.10 9.68 -5.45
CA ILE A 4 1.16 8.82 -4.94
C ILE A 4 0.80 7.39 -5.30
N SER A 5 1.68 6.70 -6.00
CA SER A 5 1.49 5.31 -6.41
C SER A 5 2.63 4.46 -5.88
N ILE A 6 2.30 3.37 -5.21
CA ILE A 6 3.24 2.32 -4.79
C ILE A 6 2.86 1.09 -5.58
N HIS A 7 3.74 0.62 -6.44
CA HIS A 7 3.44 -0.41 -7.43
C HIS A 7 4.67 -1.25 -7.74
N GLU A 8 4.46 -2.42 -8.32
CA GLU A 8 5.56 -3.18 -8.91
C GLU A 8 6.19 -2.38 -10.05
N SER A 9 7.51 -2.46 -10.15
CA SER A 9 8.32 -1.66 -11.07
C SER A 9 7.84 -1.77 -12.52
N PRO A 10 7.80 -0.64 -13.26
CA PRO A 10 7.51 -0.65 -14.70
C PRO A 10 8.51 -1.48 -15.52
N ALA A 11 9.65 -1.86 -14.95
CA ALA A 11 10.60 -2.77 -15.57
C ALA A 11 10.06 -4.20 -15.71
N THR A 12 9.15 -4.62 -14.81
CA THR A 12 8.67 -6.01 -14.70
C THR A 12 7.16 -6.15 -14.90
N LEU A 13 6.39 -5.06 -14.81
CA LEU A 13 4.93 -5.13 -14.90
C LEU A 13 4.31 -4.02 -15.78
N PHE A 14 3.15 -4.34 -16.37
CA PHE A 14 2.26 -3.37 -17.01
C PHE A 14 1.94 -2.22 -16.03
N PRO A 15 1.78 -0.96 -16.49
CA PRO A 15 1.76 -0.49 -17.88
C PRO A 15 3.10 -0.07 -18.48
N GLY A 16 4.22 -0.27 -17.78
CA GLY A 16 5.54 0.21 -18.21
C GLY A 16 5.80 1.71 -17.95
N THR A 17 4.94 2.34 -17.14
CA THR A 17 5.11 3.72 -16.61
C THR A 17 5.07 3.69 -15.08
N GLY A 18 5.39 4.81 -14.43
CA GLY A 18 5.54 4.90 -12.98
C GLY A 18 7.00 4.87 -12.56
N TRP A 19 7.91 5.38 -13.38
CA TRP A 19 9.30 5.54 -12.96
C TRP A 19 9.40 6.65 -11.89
N PRO A 20 10.34 6.56 -10.93
CA PRO A 20 10.53 7.61 -9.92
C PRO A 20 10.78 9.00 -10.53
N THR A 21 11.36 9.05 -11.73
CA THR A 21 11.64 10.29 -12.48
C THR A 21 10.42 10.87 -13.20
N GLU A 22 9.30 10.16 -13.29
CA GLU A 22 8.05 10.65 -13.87
C GLU A 22 7.27 11.49 -12.85
N VAL A 23 7.78 12.70 -12.59
CA VAL A 23 7.36 13.54 -11.45
C VAL A 23 6.21 14.51 -11.73
N GLY A 24 5.52 14.37 -12.86
CA GLY A 24 4.46 15.27 -13.30
C GLY A 24 4.90 16.25 -14.40
N GLY A 25 3.95 17.05 -14.89
CA GLY A 25 4.21 18.02 -15.97
C GLY A 25 4.93 19.29 -15.51
N PRO A 26 5.35 20.18 -16.43
CA PRO A 26 6.17 21.37 -16.09
C PRO A 26 5.60 22.31 -15.03
N ALA A 27 4.27 22.37 -14.88
CA ALA A 27 3.57 23.19 -13.90
C ALA A 27 3.13 22.41 -12.64
N ALA A 28 3.56 21.15 -12.52
CA ALA A 28 3.11 20.20 -11.50
C ALA A 28 4.24 19.24 -11.08
N THR A 29 5.50 19.68 -11.20
CA THR A 29 6.67 18.89 -10.79
C THR A 29 6.57 18.50 -9.32
N GLY A 30 6.82 17.22 -9.03
CA GLY A 30 6.71 16.64 -7.70
C GLY A 30 5.29 16.29 -7.27
N THR A 31 4.25 16.53 -8.09
CA THR A 31 2.87 16.14 -7.74
C THR A 31 2.52 14.73 -8.19
N ALA A 32 3.31 14.11 -9.08
CA ALA A 32 3.21 12.68 -9.37
C ALA A 32 4.38 11.96 -8.70
N VAL A 33 4.07 11.09 -7.74
CA VAL A 33 5.06 10.41 -6.90
C VAL A 33 4.91 8.91 -7.15
N ASN A 34 5.98 8.28 -7.64
CA ASN A 34 5.97 6.88 -8.03
C ASN A 34 7.02 6.11 -7.24
N VAL A 35 6.58 5.16 -6.40
CA VAL A 35 7.44 4.22 -5.68
C VAL A 35 7.41 2.88 -6.42
N ALA A 36 8.38 2.70 -7.31
CA ALA A 36 8.53 1.51 -8.14
C ALA A 36 9.25 0.39 -7.38
N LEU A 37 8.47 -0.52 -6.77
CA LEU A 37 8.98 -1.62 -5.96
C LEU A 37 9.46 -2.80 -6.82
N PRO A 38 10.50 -3.52 -6.40
CA PRO A 38 10.90 -4.75 -7.08
C PRO A 38 9.82 -5.82 -6.94
N ALA A 39 9.67 -6.65 -7.97
CA ALA A 39 8.91 -7.90 -7.89
C ALA A 39 9.36 -8.73 -6.68
N GLY A 40 8.42 -9.43 -6.05
CA GLY A 40 8.64 -10.20 -4.84
C GLY A 40 8.57 -9.38 -3.55
N THR A 41 8.39 -8.05 -3.60
CA THR A 41 8.27 -7.24 -2.37
C THR A 41 7.03 -7.67 -1.57
N GLY A 42 7.27 -8.12 -0.34
CA GLY A 42 6.21 -8.50 0.61
C GLY A 42 5.89 -7.40 1.61
N ASP A 43 5.13 -7.75 2.65
CA ASP A 43 4.55 -6.81 3.63
C ASP A 43 5.55 -5.80 4.20
N GLN A 44 6.71 -6.28 4.67
CA GLN A 44 7.69 -5.40 5.32
C GLN A 44 8.23 -4.35 4.36
N GLY A 45 8.58 -4.74 3.13
CA GLY A 45 9.08 -3.82 2.12
C GLY A 45 8.02 -2.84 1.66
N PHE A 46 6.79 -3.31 1.43
CA PHE A 46 5.68 -2.45 1.04
C PHE A 46 5.34 -1.42 2.12
N LEU A 47 5.18 -1.86 3.37
CA LEU A 47 4.90 -0.96 4.50
C LEU A 47 6.06 0.00 4.74
N ARG A 48 7.31 -0.46 4.60
CA ARG A 48 8.48 0.40 4.69
C ARG A 48 8.46 1.51 3.63
N ALA A 49 8.11 1.18 2.40
CA ALA A 49 7.95 2.15 1.32
C ALA A 49 6.80 3.13 1.57
N LEU A 50 5.64 2.62 1.98
CA LEU A 50 4.47 3.41 2.36
C LEU A 50 4.82 4.43 3.46
N HIS A 51 5.43 3.97 4.56
CA HIS A 51 5.82 4.81 5.69
C HIS A 51 7.01 5.72 5.39
N GLY A 52 7.90 5.33 4.47
CA GLY A 52 9.09 6.09 4.09
C GLY A 52 8.80 7.24 3.12
N VAL A 53 7.64 7.29 2.48
CA VAL A 53 7.34 8.29 1.44
C VAL A 53 6.07 9.08 1.74
N VAL A 54 4.97 8.39 2.03
CA VAL A 54 3.63 9.00 2.10
C VAL A 54 3.47 10.04 3.21
N PRO A 55 3.80 9.78 4.50
CA PRO A 55 3.45 10.71 5.57
C PRO A 55 4.18 12.05 5.51
N ASP A 56 5.40 12.07 4.96
CA ASP A 56 6.18 13.30 4.75
C ASP A 56 5.52 14.18 3.69
N LEU A 57 5.13 13.57 2.56
CA LEU A 57 4.45 14.27 1.47
C LEU A 57 3.05 14.73 1.86
N LEU A 58 2.28 13.94 2.61
CA LEU A 58 0.97 14.38 3.10
C LEU A 58 1.12 15.60 4.03
N GLY A 59 2.16 15.62 4.87
CA GLY A 59 2.47 16.75 5.74
C GLY A 59 2.82 18.02 4.97
N ALA A 60 3.64 17.89 3.92
CA ALA A 60 4.05 19.03 3.08
C ALA A 60 2.93 19.51 2.14
N PHE A 61 2.14 18.58 1.57
CA PHE A 61 1.07 18.90 0.63
C PHE A 61 -0.17 19.50 1.29
N GLY A 62 -0.49 19.06 2.51
CA GLY A 62 -1.68 19.52 3.25
C GLY A 62 -3.00 19.23 2.53
N PRO A 63 -3.33 17.96 2.23
CA PRO A 63 -4.52 17.60 1.46
C PRO A 63 -5.81 17.97 2.20
N GLN A 64 -6.80 18.48 1.46
CA GLN A 64 -8.13 18.69 2.01
C GLN A 64 -8.96 17.40 2.07
N VAL A 65 -8.68 16.42 1.22
CA VAL A 65 -9.32 15.11 1.18
C VAL A 65 -8.28 14.07 0.77
N LEU A 66 -8.33 12.89 1.36
CA LEU A 66 -7.53 11.75 0.93
C LEU A 66 -8.40 10.81 0.09
N VAL A 67 -8.00 10.54 -1.15
CA VAL A 67 -8.64 9.54 -2.01
C VAL A 67 -7.65 8.40 -2.19
N THR A 68 -8.05 7.18 -1.84
CA THR A 68 -7.16 6.01 -1.91
C THR A 68 -7.81 4.91 -2.74
N GLN A 69 -7.09 4.47 -3.76
CA GLN A 69 -7.40 3.26 -4.52
C GLN A 69 -6.78 2.07 -3.75
N GLN A 70 -7.59 1.07 -3.43
CA GLN A 70 -7.24 -0.07 -2.59
C GLN A 70 -7.31 -1.35 -3.41
N GLY A 71 -6.55 -1.39 -4.49
CA GLY A 71 -6.27 -2.62 -5.22
C GLY A 71 -5.63 -3.65 -4.30
N VAL A 72 -6.02 -4.91 -4.48
CA VAL A 72 -5.56 -6.04 -3.66
C VAL A 72 -4.82 -7.08 -4.51
N ASP A 73 -4.50 -6.71 -5.75
CA ASP A 73 -3.66 -7.49 -6.67
C ASP A 73 -2.19 -7.53 -6.25
N SER A 74 -1.79 -6.79 -5.20
CA SER A 74 -0.48 -6.94 -4.56
C SER A 74 -0.34 -8.21 -3.71
N HIS A 75 -1.43 -8.94 -3.50
CA HIS A 75 -1.45 -10.15 -2.68
C HIS A 75 -0.68 -11.30 -3.36
N VAL A 76 0.01 -12.13 -2.56
CA VAL A 76 0.84 -13.24 -3.05
C VAL A 76 0.10 -14.26 -3.94
N ASP A 77 -1.20 -14.45 -3.67
CA ASP A 77 -2.07 -15.36 -4.44
C ASP A 77 -2.77 -14.70 -5.64
N ASP A 78 -2.58 -13.39 -5.86
CA ASP A 78 -3.16 -12.74 -7.03
C ASP A 78 -2.40 -13.13 -8.31
N PRO A 79 -3.09 -13.47 -9.40
CA PRO A 79 -2.43 -13.96 -10.62
C PRO A 79 -1.79 -12.86 -11.48
N LEU A 80 -2.03 -11.56 -11.22
CA LEU A 80 -1.65 -10.50 -12.16
C LEU A 80 -0.39 -9.71 -11.79
N ALA A 81 0.03 -9.69 -10.52
CA ALA A 81 1.26 -9.03 -10.08
C ALA A 81 2.19 -10.03 -9.39
N ASN A 82 3.42 -9.61 -9.09
CA ASN A 82 4.43 -10.44 -8.43
C ASN A 82 4.82 -9.89 -7.05
N LEU A 83 4.06 -8.94 -6.50
CA LEU A 83 4.19 -8.57 -5.10
C LEU A 83 3.73 -9.73 -4.22
N THR A 84 4.27 -9.81 -3.00
CA THR A 84 4.01 -10.94 -2.09
C THR A 84 3.37 -10.45 -0.79
N MET A 85 2.49 -9.45 -0.89
CA MET A 85 1.76 -8.98 0.28
C MET A 85 0.79 -10.05 0.79
N THR A 86 0.49 -9.96 2.07
CA THR A 86 -0.58 -10.70 2.73
C THR A 86 -1.73 -9.77 3.07
N ILE A 87 -2.87 -10.34 3.44
CA ILE A 87 -4.00 -9.60 4.00
C ILE A 87 -3.56 -8.80 5.23
N ASP A 88 -2.63 -9.31 6.06
CA ASP A 88 -2.13 -8.60 7.24
C ASP A 88 -1.37 -7.31 6.87
N GLY A 89 -0.51 -7.37 5.86
CA GLY A 89 0.19 -6.19 5.35
C GLY A 89 -0.77 -5.17 4.73
N GLN A 90 -1.77 -5.63 3.96
CA GLN A 90 -2.82 -4.77 3.41
C GLN A 90 -3.61 -4.09 4.54
N ARG A 91 -3.98 -4.84 5.59
CA ARG A 91 -4.69 -4.30 6.76
C ARG A 91 -3.91 -3.17 7.44
N MET A 92 -2.61 -3.37 7.66
CA MET A 92 -1.74 -2.35 8.25
C MET A 92 -1.64 -1.08 7.37
N SER A 93 -1.70 -1.24 6.05
CA SER A 93 -1.76 -0.11 5.12
C SER A 93 -3.07 0.67 5.26
N TYR A 94 -4.21 -0.01 5.42
CA TYR A 94 -5.52 0.63 5.62
C TYR A 94 -5.53 1.42 6.94
N GLU A 95 -5.03 0.81 8.02
CA GLU A 95 -4.91 1.48 9.32
C GLU A 95 -4.03 2.73 9.25
N ALA A 96 -2.91 2.67 8.51
CA ALA A 96 -2.04 3.82 8.31
C ALA A 96 -2.76 4.94 7.54
N LEU A 97 -3.44 4.61 6.44
CA LEU A 97 -4.19 5.56 5.62
C LEU A 97 -5.35 6.19 6.40
N HIS A 98 -6.07 5.41 7.20
CA HIS A 98 -7.15 5.91 8.05
C HIS A 98 -6.63 6.94 9.07
N ARG A 99 -5.53 6.62 9.77
CA ARG A 99 -4.86 7.56 10.70
C ARG A 99 -4.37 8.81 9.98
N TRP A 100 -3.80 8.67 8.78
CA TRP A 100 -3.30 9.81 8.01
C TRP A 100 -4.40 10.68 7.43
N ALA A 101 -5.55 10.11 7.04
CA ALA A 101 -6.71 10.89 6.65
C ALA A 101 -7.22 11.75 7.82
N HIS A 102 -7.26 11.21 9.03
CA HIS A 102 -7.59 11.98 10.23
C HIS A 102 -6.58 13.09 10.50
N ARG A 103 -5.29 12.75 10.46
CA ARG A 103 -4.21 13.68 10.77
C ARG A 103 -4.06 14.81 9.75
N TYR A 104 -4.06 14.49 8.46
CA TYR A 104 -3.68 15.43 7.40
C TYR A 104 -4.87 15.99 6.62
N ALA A 105 -6.00 15.27 6.58
CA ALA A 105 -7.20 15.66 5.83
C ALA A 105 -8.44 15.87 6.71
N GLY A 106 -8.28 16.00 8.03
CA GLY A 106 -9.39 16.25 8.96
C GLY A 106 -10.48 15.18 8.92
N GLY A 107 -10.09 13.91 8.72
CA GLY A 107 -10.98 12.75 8.67
C GLY A 107 -11.69 12.53 7.33
N ARG A 108 -11.43 13.37 6.31
CA ARG A 108 -12.06 13.23 5.00
C ARG A 108 -11.31 12.20 4.15
N TRP A 109 -11.82 10.98 4.17
CA TRP A 109 -11.28 9.83 3.43
C TRP A 109 -12.31 9.24 2.47
N LEU A 110 -11.94 9.12 1.20
CA LEU A 110 -12.67 8.34 0.21
C LEU A 110 -11.83 7.13 -0.19
N ALA A 111 -12.21 5.95 0.29
CA ALA A 111 -11.62 4.68 -0.13
C ALA A 111 -12.41 4.11 -1.31
N VAL A 112 -11.71 3.71 -2.37
CA VAL A 112 -12.28 2.97 -3.50
C VAL A 112 -11.54 1.64 -3.62
N GLY A 113 -12.16 0.64 -4.26
CA GLY A 113 -11.51 -0.65 -4.56
C GLY A 113 -10.42 -0.50 -5.63
N GLY A 114 -10.30 -1.48 -6.51
CA GLY A 114 -9.23 -1.49 -7.52
C GLY A 114 -9.11 -2.81 -8.25
N GLY A 115 -7.89 -3.14 -8.66
CA GLY A 115 -7.53 -4.50 -9.08
C GLY A 115 -7.62 -5.49 -7.92
N GLY A 116 -7.68 -6.77 -8.24
CA GLY A 116 -7.93 -7.85 -7.28
C GLY A 116 -8.66 -8.97 -8.00
N TYR A 117 -7.92 -10.02 -8.31
CA TYR A 117 -8.30 -11.03 -9.28
C TYR A 117 -8.31 -12.44 -8.68
N GLU A 118 -7.78 -12.62 -7.47
CA GLU A 118 -8.22 -13.71 -6.58
C GLU A 118 -9.47 -13.28 -5.81
N TRP A 119 -10.63 -13.69 -6.33
CA TRP A 119 -11.95 -13.21 -5.94
C TRP A 119 -12.61 -14.00 -4.79
N VAL A 120 -11.98 -15.04 -4.27
CA VAL A 120 -12.49 -15.84 -3.14
C VAL A 120 -11.56 -15.73 -1.93
N ASP A 121 -10.28 -15.95 -2.15
CA ASP A 121 -9.28 -16.00 -1.09
C ASP A 121 -8.80 -14.57 -0.78
N VAL A 122 -8.74 -13.64 -1.73
CA VAL A 122 -8.13 -12.32 -1.45
C VAL A 122 -9.17 -11.23 -1.31
N VAL A 123 -9.88 -10.91 -2.39
CA VAL A 123 -10.77 -9.74 -2.49
C VAL A 123 -11.79 -9.66 -1.35
N PRO A 124 -12.53 -10.74 -1.00
CA PRO A 124 -13.52 -10.66 0.06
C PRO A 124 -12.90 -10.35 1.43
N ARG A 125 -11.75 -10.95 1.76
CA ARG A 125 -11.07 -10.75 3.05
C ARG A 125 -10.50 -9.33 3.13
N ALA A 126 -9.75 -8.90 2.12
CA ALA A 126 -9.10 -7.59 2.09
C ALA A 126 -10.10 -6.43 2.15
N TRP A 127 -11.12 -6.43 1.29
CA TRP A 127 -12.10 -5.34 1.27
C TRP A 127 -13.05 -5.35 2.46
N THR A 128 -13.29 -6.50 3.08
CA THR A 128 -14.00 -6.56 4.37
C THR A 128 -13.20 -5.84 5.46
N HIS A 129 -11.89 -6.05 5.53
CA HIS A 129 -11.02 -5.30 6.45
C HIS A 129 -10.97 -3.81 6.13
N LEU A 130 -10.92 -3.43 4.85
CA LEU A 130 -10.95 -2.01 4.45
C LEU A 130 -12.24 -1.32 4.93
N ILE A 131 -13.40 -1.94 4.73
CA ILE A 131 -14.69 -1.39 5.17
C ILE A 131 -14.77 -1.34 6.70
N ALA A 132 -14.30 -2.40 7.38
CA ALA A 132 -14.23 -2.45 8.83
C ALA A 132 -13.37 -1.30 9.39
N GLU A 133 -12.19 -1.07 8.82
CA GLU A 133 -11.31 0.03 9.21
C GLU A 133 -11.95 1.40 8.96
N ALA A 134 -12.49 1.61 7.76
CA ALA A 134 -13.14 2.87 7.37
C ALA A 134 -14.38 3.21 8.22
N THR A 135 -15.05 2.21 8.78
CA THR A 135 -16.21 2.38 9.67
C THR A 135 -15.84 2.40 11.15
N GLY A 136 -14.56 2.22 11.51
CA GLY A 136 -14.10 2.17 12.90
C GLY A 136 -14.42 0.87 13.65
N HIS A 137 -14.72 -0.21 12.93
CA HIS A 137 -15.07 -1.53 13.47
C HIS A 137 -14.05 -2.60 13.08
N GLY A 138 -12.76 -2.35 13.38
CA GLY A 138 -11.67 -3.26 13.03
C GLY A 138 -11.94 -4.73 13.40
N ILE A 139 -11.56 -5.64 12.50
CA ILE A 139 -11.76 -7.08 12.67
C ILE A 139 -10.50 -7.70 13.25
N ASN A 140 -10.65 -8.59 14.24
CA ASN A 140 -9.54 -9.38 14.77
C ASN A 140 -8.94 -10.25 13.65
N PRO A 141 -7.63 -10.18 13.38
CA PRO A 141 -6.96 -10.99 12.35
C PRO A 141 -7.28 -12.50 12.41
N GLU A 142 -7.45 -13.04 13.61
CA GLU A 142 -7.72 -14.47 13.86
C GLU A 142 -9.21 -14.84 13.75
N THR A 143 -10.07 -13.89 13.35
CA THR A 143 -11.50 -14.17 13.17
C THR A 143 -11.66 -15.27 12.11
N PRO A 144 -12.34 -16.40 12.43
CA PRO A 144 -12.67 -17.41 11.44
C PRO A 144 -13.54 -16.84 10.33
N MET A 145 -13.43 -17.42 9.13
CA MET A 145 -14.33 -17.05 8.03
C MET A 145 -15.79 -17.35 8.41
N PRO A 146 -16.74 -16.46 8.07
CA PRO A 146 -18.16 -16.71 8.34
C PRO A 146 -18.64 -18.02 7.70
N GLN A 147 -19.34 -18.86 8.47
CA GLN A 147 -19.82 -20.15 7.98
C GLN A 147 -20.66 -20.03 6.70
N ALA A 148 -21.48 -18.99 6.59
CA ALA A 148 -22.27 -18.75 5.38
C ALA A 148 -21.40 -18.52 4.13
N PHE A 149 -20.22 -17.91 4.28
CA PHE A 149 -19.27 -17.73 3.18
C PHE A 149 -18.56 -19.04 2.84
N THR A 150 -18.08 -19.78 3.84
CA THR A 150 -17.41 -21.07 3.61
C THR A 150 -18.35 -22.09 2.96
N ASP A 151 -19.62 -22.14 3.40
CA ASP A 151 -20.68 -22.96 2.79
C ASP A 151 -20.97 -22.54 1.34
N TYR A 152 -21.01 -21.23 1.07
CA TYR A 152 -21.20 -20.70 -0.28
C TYR A 152 -20.07 -21.12 -1.21
N VAL A 153 -18.81 -20.92 -0.79
CA VAL A 153 -17.62 -21.30 -1.58
C VAL A 153 -17.61 -22.80 -1.84
N ALA A 154 -17.90 -23.63 -0.83
CA ALA A 154 -17.95 -25.08 -0.99
C ALA A 154 -19.06 -25.53 -1.95
N SER A 155 -20.28 -24.99 -1.78
CA SER A 155 -21.45 -25.43 -2.55
C SER A 155 -21.50 -24.90 -3.99
N VAL A 156 -21.08 -23.65 -4.20
CA VAL A 156 -21.19 -22.97 -5.50
C VAL A 156 -19.91 -23.15 -6.33
N LEU A 157 -18.74 -23.13 -5.68
CA LEU A 157 -17.45 -23.14 -6.37
C LEU A 157 -16.74 -24.48 -6.31
N GLY A 158 -17.19 -25.40 -5.44
CA GLY A 158 -16.61 -26.73 -5.29
C GLY A 158 -15.17 -26.72 -4.76
N ARG A 159 -14.78 -25.65 -4.04
CA ARG A 159 -13.44 -25.50 -3.44
C ARG A 159 -13.55 -25.12 -1.96
N LEU A 160 -12.43 -25.21 -1.25
CA LEU A 160 -12.36 -24.74 0.14
C LEU A 160 -12.17 -23.22 0.17
N ALA A 161 -12.82 -22.57 1.13
CA ALA A 161 -12.55 -21.18 1.49
C ALA A 161 -11.35 -21.11 2.46
N PRO A 162 -10.72 -19.93 2.60
CA PRO A 162 -9.77 -19.69 3.68
C PRO A 162 -10.43 -19.93 5.05
N GLU A 163 -9.64 -20.34 6.04
CA GLU A 163 -10.16 -20.62 7.39
C GLU A 163 -10.35 -19.35 8.21
N GLN A 164 -9.53 -18.33 7.95
CA GLN A 164 -9.46 -17.09 8.74
C GLN A 164 -9.51 -15.85 7.85
N MET A 165 -9.87 -14.72 8.46
CA MET A 165 -9.96 -13.41 7.82
C MET A 165 -8.60 -12.82 7.39
N THR A 166 -7.48 -13.42 7.79
CA THR A 166 -6.10 -13.00 7.42
C THR A 166 -5.24 -14.21 7.08
N ASP A 167 -3.95 -14.00 6.77
CA ASP A 167 -2.98 -15.06 6.45
C ASP A 167 -2.09 -15.41 7.65
N GLY A 168 -2.42 -14.88 8.84
CA GLY A 168 -1.72 -15.18 10.09
C GLY A 168 -0.29 -14.64 10.14
N ARG A 169 -0.02 -13.52 9.46
CA ARG A 169 1.29 -12.85 9.50
C ARG A 169 1.27 -11.68 10.49
N HIS A 170 2.46 -11.37 11.01
CA HIS A 170 2.67 -10.21 11.88
C HIS A 170 3.81 -9.37 11.33
N PRO A 171 3.59 -8.64 10.22
CA PRO A 171 4.64 -7.84 9.64
C PRO A 171 5.05 -6.71 10.59
N TRP A 172 6.36 -6.58 10.79
CA TRP A 172 6.95 -5.51 11.58
C TRP A 172 7.68 -4.55 10.63
N PRO A 173 7.12 -3.38 10.30
CA PRO A 173 7.80 -2.42 9.46
C PRO A 173 8.93 -1.79 10.26
N LYS A 174 10.19 -2.05 9.86
CA LYS A 174 11.31 -1.22 10.30
C LYS A 174 11.14 0.17 9.68
N PRO A 175 11.02 1.25 10.47
CA PRO A 175 10.87 2.59 9.91
C PRO A 175 12.06 2.98 9.03
N PHE A 176 11.79 3.66 7.90
CA PHE A 176 12.84 4.12 7.00
C PHE A 176 13.76 5.16 7.67
N HIS A 177 13.22 5.98 8.57
CA HIS A 177 13.98 6.98 9.32
C HIS A 177 14.95 6.39 10.35
N ASP A 178 14.80 5.11 10.73
CA ASP A 178 15.74 4.41 11.61
C ASP A 178 17.00 3.91 10.87
N GLY A 179 17.13 4.27 9.59
CA GLY A 179 18.26 3.93 8.71
C GLY A 179 17.84 3.05 7.54
N PHE A 180 18.64 3.11 6.48
CA PHE A 180 18.42 2.41 5.20
C PHE A 180 19.73 1.80 4.67
N ASP A 181 19.62 0.80 3.80
CA ASP A 181 20.73 0.22 3.04
C ASP A 181 20.52 0.50 1.54
N PRO A 182 21.32 1.37 0.90
CA PRO A 182 21.19 1.65 -0.54
C PRO A 182 21.31 0.42 -1.45
N ARG A 183 21.84 -0.70 -0.94
CA ARG A 183 21.94 -1.97 -1.68
C ARG A 183 20.69 -2.83 -1.55
N ASP A 184 19.84 -2.54 -0.56
CA ASP A 184 18.52 -3.14 -0.48
C ASP A 184 17.63 -2.54 -1.59
N PRO A 185 17.04 -3.36 -2.47
CA PRO A 185 16.25 -2.86 -3.60
C PRO A 185 15.02 -2.03 -3.21
N VAL A 186 14.40 -2.28 -2.06
CA VAL A 186 13.26 -1.49 -1.58
C VAL A 186 13.73 -0.13 -1.07
N ASP A 187 14.81 -0.10 -0.29
CA ASP A 187 15.41 1.16 0.16
C ASP A 187 15.91 2.02 -1.01
N ALA A 188 16.51 1.41 -2.03
CA ALA A 188 16.90 2.09 -3.25
C ALA A 188 15.69 2.71 -3.98
N ALA A 189 14.54 2.00 -4.05
CA ALA A 189 13.31 2.52 -4.64
C ALA A 189 12.73 3.69 -3.83
N ILE A 190 12.78 3.62 -2.49
CA ILE A 190 12.36 4.71 -1.61
C ILE A 190 13.24 5.94 -1.83
N LEU A 191 14.57 5.78 -1.81
CA LEU A 191 15.52 6.87 -2.04
C LEU A 191 15.32 7.52 -3.40
N ALA A 192 15.25 6.73 -4.47
CA ALA A 192 15.05 7.25 -5.81
C ALA A 192 13.76 8.09 -5.92
N THR A 193 12.68 7.66 -5.25
CA THR A 193 11.43 8.43 -5.19
C THR A 193 11.60 9.72 -4.41
N ARG A 194 12.27 9.65 -3.25
CA ARG A 194 12.51 10.80 -2.39
C ARG A 194 13.38 11.82 -3.11
N GLU A 195 14.50 11.42 -3.70
CA GLU A 195 15.37 12.28 -4.51
C GLU A 195 14.63 12.99 -5.64
N ALA A 196 13.74 12.28 -6.34
CA ALA A 196 13.00 12.85 -7.47
C ALA A 196 11.91 13.85 -7.04
N CYS A 197 11.20 13.58 -5.94
CA CYS A 197 10.00 14.35 -5.58
C CYS A 197 10.18 15.30 -4.40
N PHE A 198 10.92 14.92 -3.36
CA PHE A 198 10.98 15.64 -2.09
C PHE A 198 11.51 17.07 -2.20
N PRO A 199 12.53 17.36 -3.04
CA PRO A 199 13.01 18.73 -3.21
C PRO A 199 11.93 19.71 -3.67
N SER A 200 10.95 19.26 -4.46
CA SER A 200 9.82 20.09 -4.93
C SER A 200 8.89 20.52 -3.78
N TRP A 201 8.98 19.85 -2.64
CA TRP A 201 8.17 20.10 -1.43
C TRP A 201 9.00 20.62 -0.25
N GLY A 202 10.26 21.01 -0.49
CA GLY A 202 11.16 21.50 0.57
C GLY A 202 11.58 20.41 1.58
N LEU A 203 11.50 19.14 1.18
CA LEU A 203 11.87 17.99 2.01
C LEU A 203 13.25 17.47 1.58
N LEU A 204 13.97 16.84 2.51
CA LEU A 204 15.25 16.18 2.25
C LEU A 204 15.04 14.74 1.78
N ALA A 205 15.80 14.33 0.76
CA ALA A 205 15.75 12.97 0.24
C ALA A 205 16.22 11.94 1.28
N GLU A 206 17.27 12.26 2.03
CA GLU A 206 17.74 11.45 3.15
C GLU A 206 17.07 11.89 4.47
N PRO A 207 16.82 10.96 5.41
CA PRO A 207 16.43 11.32 6.77
C PRO A 207 17.48 12.23 7.42
N ALA A 208 17.04 13.19 8.24
CA ALA A 208 17.94 14.10 8.93
C ALA A 208 18.94 13.33 9.82
N GLY A 209 20.23 13.64 9.70
CA GLY A 209 21.30 13.03 10.51
C GLY A 209 22.02 11.83 9.88
N TRP A 210 21.85 11.60 8.57
CA TRP A 210 22.48 10.49 7.84
C TRP A 210 23.77 10.87 7.08
N THR A 211 24.32 12.06 7.34
CA THR A 211 25.62 12.54 6.80
C THR A 211 26.76 12.41 7.78
#